data_AF-A0A1G7J8Y7-F1
#
_entry.id   AF-A0A1G7J8Y7-F1
#
_cell.length_a   1.000
_cell.length_b   1.000
_cell.length_c   1.000
_cell.angle_alpha   90.00
_cell.angle_beta   90.00
_cell.angle_gamma   90.00
#
_symmetry.space_group_name_H-M   'P 1'
#
loop_
_entity.id
_entity.type
_entity.pdbx_description
1 polymer ?
#
loop_
_entity_poly.entity_id
_entity_poly.type
_entity_poly.pdbx_seq_one_letter_code
_entity_poly.pdbx_strand_id
1 'polypeptide(L)' 'MEKDWVKIYYTNQLFRAEIIRGMLEENGINAVIINRQDSSYLSALPGMVELFVHNSQEAEARQLLAEANGGQI' A
#
# COMPACT_ATOMS: atom_id res chain seq x y z
N MET A 1 0.67 -17.64 10.37
CA MET A 1 0.60 -16.20 10.65
C MET A 1 1.69 -15.56 9.80
N GLU A 2 1.42 -15.24 8.52
CA GLU A 2 2.35 -14.53 7.58
C GLU A 2 1.85 -14.60 6.11
N LYS A 3 0.94 -15.54 5.78
CA LYS A 3 0.51 -15.79 4.39
C LYS A 3 -0.65 -14.92 3.90
N ASP A 4 -1.30 -14.20 4.79
CA ASP A 4 -2.57 -13.55 4.48
C ASP A 4 -2.44 -12.08 4.10
N TRP A 5 -1.25 -11.48 4.16
CA TRP A 5 -1.04 -10.09 3.79
C TRP A 5 -0.24 -9.99 2.50
N VAL A 6 -0.77 -9.25 1.53
CA VAL A 6 -0.18 -9.08 0.22
C VAL A 6 0.11 -7.62 -0.04
N LYS A 7 1.30 -7.33 -0.58
CA LYS A 7 1.68 -5.98 -0.97
C LYS A 7 0.96 -5.60 -2.26
N ILE A 8 0.22 -4.51 -2.22
CA ILE A 8 -0.53 -4.00 -3.38
C ILE A 8 0.05 -2.71 -3.94
N TYR A 9 0.78 -1.94 -3.12
CA TYR A 9 1.34 -0.66 -3.51
C TYR A 9 2.61 -0.37 -2.73
N TYR A 10 3.51 0.42 -3.31
CA TYR A 10 4.66 0.98 -2.61
C TYR A 10 5.01 2.34 -3.18
N THR A 11 5.56 3.21 -2.34
CA THR A 11 5.97 4.57 -2.71
C THR A 11 7.07 5.06 -1.77
N ASN A 12 7.88 6.01 -2.21
CA ASN A 12 8.80 6.75 -1.33
C ASN A 12 8.12 7.98 -0.70
N GLN A 13 6.81 8.19 -0.91
CA GLN A 13 6.06 9.32 -0.38
C GLN A 13 4.99 8.83 0.60
N LEU A 14 5.24 8.94 1.91
CA LEU A 14 4.30 8.51 2.97
C LEU A 14 2.88 9.07 2.76
N PHE A 15 2.77 10.35 2.40
CA PHE A 15 1.48 10.99 2.15
C PHE A 15 0.66 10.29 1.05
N ARG A 16 1.29 9.79 -0.03
CA ARG A 16 0.57 9.04 -1.07
C ARG A 16 0.05 7.70 -0.54
N ALA A 17 0.83 7.02 0.29
CA ALA A 17 0.40 5.77 0.91
C ALA A 17 -0.80 6.00 1.84
N GLU A 18 -0.79 7.08 2.63
CA GLU A 18 -1.92 7.45 3.51
C GLU A 18 -3.19 7.76 2.73
N ILE A 19 -3.11 8.50 1.60
CA ILE A 19 -4.28 8.76 0.74
C ILE A 19 -4.89 7.45 0.24
N ILE A 20 -4.05 6.55 -0.28
CA ILE A 20 -4.52 5.27 -0.81
C ILE A 20 -5.10 4.41 0.32
N ARG A 21 -4.48 4.39 1.50
CA ARG A 21 -5.02 3.69 2.67
C ARG A 21 -6.42 4.21 3.00
N GLY A 22 -6.58 5.52 3.11
CA GLY A 22 -7.88 6.14 3.37
C GLY A 22 -8.94 5.73 2.35
N MET A 23 -8.63 5.81 1.05
CA MET A 23 -9.53 5.38 -0.01
C MET A 23 -9.94 3.90 0.12
N LEU A 24 -9.00 3.01 0.43
CA LEU A 24 -9.28 1.58 0.64
C LEU A 24 -10.15 1.37 1.89
N GLU A 25 -9.83 2.02 3.00
CA GLU A 25 -10.58 1.94 4.26
C GLU A 25 -12.03 2.46 4.09
N GLU A 26 -12.23 3.52 3.31
CA GLU A 26 -13.56 4.05 2.96
C GLU A 26 -14.41 3.05 2.15
N ASN A 27 -13.76 2.16 1.39
CA ASN A 27 -14.41 1.08 0.66
C ASN A 27 -14.49 -0.24 1.46
N GLY A 28 -14.17 -0.20 2.76
CA GLY A 28 -14.23 -1.37 3.65
C GLY A 28 -13.04 -2.31 3.55
N ILE A 29 -11.97 -1.89 2.87
CA ILE A 29 -10.75 -2.69 2.69
C ILE A 29 -9.75 -2.33 3.78
N ASN A 30 -9.34 -3.33 4.56
CA ASN A 30 -8.36 -3.12 5.62
C ASN A 30 -6.94 -3.07 5.04
N ALA A 31 -6.33 -1.89 5.07
CA ALA A 31 -5.01 -1.64 4.51
C ALA A 31 -3.99 -1.23 5.59
N VAL A 32 -2.82 -1.85 5.57
CA VAL A 32 -1.73 -1.66 6.53
C VAL A 32 -0.53 -1.03 5.85
N ILE A 33 -0.04 0.08 6.42
CA ILE A 33 1.17 0.74 5.96
C ILE A 33 2.37 0.25 6.75
N ILE A 34 3.41 -0.18 6.05
CA ILE A 34 4.74 -0.43 6.60
C ILE A 34 5.67 0.67 6.11
N ASN A 35 5.99 1.61 7.00
CA ASN A 35 6.95 2.67 6.72
C ASN A 35 8.38 2.16 7.00
N ARG A 36 9.16 1.90 5.95
CA ARG A 36 10.59 1.53 6.07
C ARG A 36 11.53 2.73 5.95
N GLN A 37 11.00 3.95 5.96
CA GLN A 37 11.79 5.18 5.92
C GLN A 37 12.44 5.55 7.24
N ASP A 38 12.09 4.91 8.36
CA ASP A 38 12.73 5.16 9.67
C ASP A 38 13.89 4.19 9.96
N SER A 39 14.22 3.30 9.02
CA SER A 39 15.31 2.35 9.21
C SER A 39 16.67 3.06 9.10
N SER A 40 17.57 2.81 10.06
CA SER A 40 18.93 3.39 10.11
C SER A 40 19.83 3.10 8.88
N TYR A 41 19.32 2.36 7.88
CA TYR A 41 19.95 2.01 6.61
C TYR A 41 19.54 2.93 5.43
N LEU A 42 18.89 4.07 5.69
CA LEU A 42 18.52 5.10 4.70
C LEU A 42 19.68 5.64 3.86
N SER A 43 20.92 5.35 4.24
CA SER A 43 22.13 5.83 3.58
C SER A 43 22.34 5.23 2.18
N ALA A 44 21.71 4.10 1.84
CA ALA A 44 22.00 3.35 0.61
C ALA A 44 20.84 3.32 -0.41
N LEU A 45 19.59 3.43 0.04
CA LEU A 45 18.40 3.44 -0.82
C LEU A 45 17.34 4.39 -0.22
N PRO A 46 16.55 5.08 -1.05
CA PRO A 46 15.41 5.84 -0.56
C PRO A 46 14.47 4.88 0.18
N GLY A 47 14.19 5.19 1.45
CA GLY A 47 13.26 4.40 2.25
C GLY A 47 11.90 4.30 1.56
N MET A 48 11.30 3.12 1.63
CA MET A 48 10.03 2.82 0.95
C MET A 48 8.92 2.67 1.97
N VAL A 49 7.74 3.15 1.60
CA VAL A 49 6.48 2.95 2.29
C VAL A 49 5.71 1.91 1.49
N GLU A 50 5.38 0.81 2.13
CA GLU A 50 4.68 -0.32 1.52
C GLU A 50 3.26 -0.41 2.07
N LEU A 51 2.30 -0.70 1.20
CA LEU A 51 0.90 -0.89 1.57
C LEU A 51 0.49 -2.33 1.34
N PHE A 52 -0.08 -2.94 2.37
CA PHE A 52 -0.53 -4.32 2.40
C PHE A 52 -2.02 -4.40 2.67
N VAL A 53 -2.68 -5.40 2.10
CA VAL A 53 -4.07 -5.76 2.41
C VAL A 53 -4.17 -7.26 2.67
N HIS A 54 -5.29 -7.70 3.23
CA HIS A 54 -5.55 -9.13 3.34
C HIS A 54 -5.67 -9.75 1.95
N ASN A 55 -5.18 -10.97 1.74
CA ASN A 55 -5.21 -11.68 0.45
C ASN A 55 -6.65 -11.82 -0.08
N SER A 56 -7.61 -12.03 0.83
CA SER A 56 -9.05 -12.07 0.51
C SER A 56 -9.60 -10.77 -0.12
N GLN A 57 -8.93 -9.64 0.09
CA GLN A 57 -9.32 -8.32 -0.39
C GLN A 57 -8.39 -7.79 -1.50
N GLU A 58 -7.42 -8.61 -1.95
CA GLU A 58 -6.41 -8.20 -2.92
C GLU A 58 -7.01 -7.75 -4.24
N ALA A 59 -7.94 -8.55 -4.78
CA ALA A 59 -8.53 -8.29 -6.10
C ALA A 59 -9.28 -6.95 -6.12
N GLU A 60 -10.10 -6.71 -5.10
CA GLU A 60 -10.87 -5.47 -4.96
C GLU A 60 -9.96 -4.27 -4.75
N ALA A 61 -8.94 -4.40 -3.88
CA ALA A 61 -7.99 -3.33 -3.63
C ALA A 61 -7.19 -2.94 -4.89
N ARG A 62 -6.78 -3.94 -5.68
CA ARG A 62 -6.09 -3.71 -6.97
C ARG A 62 -7.00 -3.03 -7.99
N GLN A 63 -8.29 -3.36 -7.98
CA GLN A 63 -9.26 -2.72 -8.86
C GLN A 63 -9.41 -1.23 -8.50
N LEU A 64 -9.66 -0.92 -7.22
CA LEU A 64 -9.77 0.47 -6.75
C LEU A 64 -8.50 1.27 -7.02
N LEU A 65 -7.32 0.67 -6.86
CA LEU A 65 -6.05 1.28 -7.23
C LEU A 65 -5.95 1.61 -8.72
N ALA A 66 -6.39 0.71 -9.59
CA ALA A 66 -6.38 0.94 -11.04
C ALA A 66 -7.38 2.03 -11.45
N GLU A 67 -8.56 2.07 -10.81
CA GLU A 67 -9.57 3.10 -11.00
C GLU A 67 -9.07 4.47 -10.54
N ALA A 68 -8.43 4.54 -9.37
CA ALA A 68 -7.87 5.77 -8.81
C ALA A 68 -6.71 6.35 -9.64
N ASN A 69 -6.00 5.52 -10.41
CA ASN A 69 -4.91 5.94 -11.29
C ASN A 69 -5.33 6.08 -12.78
N GLY A 70 -6.62 5.91 -13.11
CA GLY A 70 -7.13 6.19 -14.44
C GLY A 70 -6.84 5.14 -15.52
N GLY A 71 -6.88 3.85 -15.19
CA GLY A 71 -7.08 2.79 -16.20
C GLY A 71 -5.91 2.54 -17.16
N GLN A 72 -4.66 2.52 -16.69
CA GLN A 72 -3.57 1.86 -17.41
C GLN A 72 -2.74 0.99 -16.46
N ILE A 73 -3.05 -0.31 -16.48
CA ILE A 73 -2.08 -1.39 -16.23
C ILE A 73 -1.33 -1.70 -17.52
#